data_AF-A0ABD4DXI0-F1
#
_entry.id   AF-A0ABD4DXI0-F1
#
_cell.length_a   1.000
_cell.length_b   1.000
_cell.length_c   1.000
_cell.angle_alpha   90.00
_cell.angle_beta   90.00
_cell.angle_gamma   90.00
#
_symmetry.space_group_name_H-M   'P 1'
#
loop_
_entity.id
_entity.type
_entity.pdbx_description
1 polymer ?
#
loop_
_entity_poly.entity_id
_entity_poly.type
_entity_poly.pdbx_seq_one_letter_code
_entity_poly.pdbx_strand_id
1 'polypeptide(L)'
;MTLHELSCVLGGSQGQVIGSVFDLKHFGYIDMTDEQTDNGRCVLRPIRDKMFGFDGYQRLVNNLATDAGIADRLTVLLPLYQDVLMRALEELQGDAQSVQYQAQRRILARVA
;
A
#
# COMPACT_ATOMS: atom_id res chain seq x y z
N MET A 1 -2.63 8.75 -2.49
CA MET A 1 -2.33 7.34 -2.78
C MET A 1 -3.51 6.76 -3.53
N THR A 2 -3.28 6.02 -4.61
CA THR A 2 -4.34 5.33 -5.38
C THR A 2 -4.63 3.95 -4.79
N LEU A 3 -5.77 3.34 -5.14
CA LEU A 3 -6.10 1.96 -4.76
C LEU A 3 -5.03 0.95 -5.21
N HIS A 4 -4.44 1.17 -6.39
CA HIS A 4 -3.38 0.32 -6.92
C HIS A 4 -2.10 0.45 -6.08
N GLU A 5 -1.67 1.67 -5.79
CA GLU A 5 -0.51 1.92 -4.91
C GLU A 5 -0.72 1.31 -3.53
N LEU A 6 -1.92 1.44 -2.95
CA LEU A 6 -2.25 0.84 -1.66
C LEU A 6 -2.18 -0.70 -1.72
N SER A 7 -2.67 -1.29 -2.81
CA SER A 7 -2.58 -2.75 -3.02
C SER A 7 -1.14 -3.23 -3.15
N CYS A 8 -0.29 -2.47 -3.84
CA CYS A 8 1.14 -2.75 -3.95
C CYS A 8 1.84 -2.68 -2.59
N VAL A 9 1.47 -1.72 -1.74
CA VAL A 9 2.06 -1.55 -0.40
C VAL A 9 1.61 -2.63 0.58
N LEU A 10 0.32 -2.97 0.59
CA LEU A 10 -0.23 -3.93 1.55
C LEU A 10 -0.03 -5.40 1.15
N GLY A 11 0.31 -5.66 -0.11
CA GLY A 11 0.49 -7.03 -0.64
C GLY A 11 -0.77 -7.89 -0.64
N GLY A 12 -1.94 -7.29 -0.37
CA GLY A 12 -3.23 -7.97 -0.39
C GLY A 12 -3.80 -8.08 -1.81
N SER A 13 -4.77 -8.99 -2.00
CA SER A 13 -5.52 -9.04 -3.26
C SER A 13 -6.32 -7.77 -3.47
N GLN A 14 -6.54 -7.39 -4.73
CA GLN A 14 -7.28 -6.17 -5.08
C GLN A 14 -8.67 -6.11 -4.42
N GLY A 15 -9.36 -7.25 -4.30
CA GLY A 15 -10.65 -7.33 -3.60
C GLY A 15 -10.58 -7.04 -2.10
N GLN A 16 -9.54 -7.54 -1.41
CA GLN A 16 -9.33 -7.27 0.02
C GLN A 16 -8.99 -5.79 0.28
N VAL A 17 -8.20 -5.20 -0.62
CA VAL A 17 -7.82 -3.79 -0.54
C VAL A 17 -9.04 -2.90 -0.79
N ILE A 18 -9.86 -3.23 -1.80
CA ILE A 18 -11.12 -2.52 -2.07
C ILE A 18 -12.07 -2.60 -0.86
N GLY A 19 -12.28 -3.80 -0.31
CA GLY A 19 -13.13 -3.99 0.87
C GLY A 19 -12.67 -3.13 2.05
N SER A 20 -11.37 -3.20 2.39
CA SER A 20 -10.77 -2.40 3.45
C SER A 20 -10.94 -0.89 3.22
N VAL A 21 -10.80 -0.42 1.98
CA VAL A 21 -10.99 0.99 1.63
C VAL A 21 -12.44 1.44 1.77
N PHE A 22 -13.40 0.59 1.40
CA PHE A 22 -14.82 0.86 1.64
C PHE A 22 -15.13 0.95 3.12
N ASP A 23 -14.59 0.04 3.93
CA ASP A 23 -14.75 0.08 5.39
C ASP A 23 -14.16 1.37 5.97
N LEU A 24 -12.93 1.74 5.57
CA LEU A 24 -12.28 2.96 6.03
C LEU A 24 -13.07 4.23 5.65
N LYS A 25 -13.68 4.26 4.45
CA LYS A 25 -14.58 5.37 4.06
C LYS A 25 -15.87 5.34 4.87
N HIS A 26 -16.48 4.18 5.06
CA HIS A 26 -17.71 4.02 5.83
C HIS A 26 -17.54 4.52 7.27
N PHE A 27 -16.38 4.23 7.89
CA PHE A 27 -16.03 4.70 9.22
C PHE A 27 -15.49 6.15 9.25
N GLY A 28 -15.36 6.81 8.09
CA GLY A 28 -14.94 8.21 8.00
C GLY A 28 -13.46 8.43 8.34
N TYR A 29 -12.60 7.45 8.10
CA TYR A 29 -11.15 7.62 8.27
C TYR A 29 -10.47 8.15 7.01
N ILE A 30 -11.09 7.98 5.84
CA ILE A 30 -10.56 8.44 4.56
C ILE A 30 -11.66 9.10 3.73
N ASP A 31 -11.26 10.08 2.93
CA ASP A 31 -12.02 10.59 1.80
C ASP A 31 -11.54 9.92 0.50
N MET A 32 -12.48 9.76 -0.43
CA MET A 32 -12.22 9.31 -1.79
C MET A 32 -12.57 10.45 -2.75
N THR A 33 -11.56 10.98 -3.43
CA THR A 33 -11.74 11.99 -4.48
C THR A 33 -11.43 11.38 -5.83
N ASP A 34 -12.38 11.47 -6.75
CA ASP A 34 -12.12 11.20 -8.16
C ASP A 34 -11.36 12.41 -8.72
N GLU A 35 -10.04 12.30 -8.77
CA GLU A 35 -9.26 13.27 -9.53
C GLU A 35 -9.52 12.99 -11.02
N GLN A 36 -10.15 13.95 -11.71
CA GLN A 36 -10.24 13.99 -13.17
C GLN A 36 -8.83 14.21 -13.76
N THR A 37 -7.98 13.20 -13.61
CA THR A 37 -6.82 12.99 -14.46
C THR A 37 -7.24 12.00 -15.53
N ASP A 38 -6.61 12.04 -16.71
CA ASP A 38 -6.97 11.30 -17.93
C ASP A 38 -7.15 9.76 -17.76
N ASN A 39 -6.85 9.22 -16.57
CA ASN A 39 -6.98 7.81 -16.21
C ASN A 39 -8.04 7.49 -15.13
N GLY A 40 -8.88 8.44 -14.71
CA GLY A 40 -10.02 8.18 -13.80
C GLY A 40 -9.62 7.54 -12.47
N ARG A 41 -8.50 7.96 -11.88
CA ARG A 41 -7.94 7.33 -10.67
C ARG A 41 -8.60 7.88 -9.41
N CYS A 42 -9.19 6.98 -8.62
CA CYS A 42 -9.67 7.31 -7.28
C CYS A 42 -8.46 7.49 -6.33
N VAL A 43 -8.38 8.68 -5.73
CA VAL A 43 -7.34 9.05 -4.77
C VAL A 43 -7.89 8.97 -3.36
N LEU A 44 -7.20 8.21 -2.51
CA LEU A 44 -7.51 8.01 -1.10
C LEU A 44 -6.77 9.06 -0.27
N ARG A 45 -7.51 9.82 0.55
CA ARG A 45 -6.95 10.86 1.43
C ARG A 45 -7.33 10.60 2.89
N PRO A 46 -6.36 10.47 3.81
CA PRO A 46 -6.68 10.29 5.23
C PRO A 46 -7.28 11.56 5.85
N ILE A 47 -8.30 11.39 6.69
CA ILE A 47 -8.88 12.46 7.50
C ILE A 47 -8.09 12.56 8.80
N ARG A 48 -7.08 13.44 8.82
CA ARG A 48 -6.07 13.54 9.89
C ARG A 48 -6.69 13.68 11.29
N ASP A 49 -7.78 14.43 11.42
CA ASP A 49 -8.44 14.66 12.71
C ASP A 49 -9.07 13.38 13.29
N LYS A 50 -9.39 12.40 12.44
CA LYS A 50 -9.87 11.07 12.82
C LYS A 50 -8.74 10.08 13.06
N MET A 51 -7.51 10.44 12.70
CA MET A 51 -6.32 9.61 12.89
C MET A 51 -5.63 9.80 14.24
N PHE A 52 -6.08 10.75 15.09
CA PHE A 52 -5.50 10.98 16.43
C PHE A 52 -5.44 9.72 17.31
N GLY A 53 -6.34 8.74 17.11
CA GLY A 53 -6.29 7.45 17.80
C GLY A 53 -5.16 6.53 17.33
N PHE A 54 -4.67 6.70 16.10
CA PHE A 54 -3.58 5.91 15.53
C PHE A 54 -2.21 6.34 16.05
N ASP A 55 -2.02 7.60 16.43
CA ASP A 55 -0.83 8.03 17.18
C ASP A 55 -0.70 7.27 18.51
N GLY A 56 -1.85 6.93 19.11
CA GLY A 56 -1.92 6.05 20.28
C GLY A 56 -1.44 4.63 19.99
N TYR A 57 -1.78 4.09 18.82
CA TYR A 57 -1.29 2.78 18.36
C TYR A 57 0.22 2.79 18.16
N GLN A 58 0.77 3.81 17.51
CA GLN A 58 2.20 3.93 17.32
C GLN A 58 2.94 4.02 18.66
N ARG A 59 2.40 4.80 19.62
CA ARG A 59 2.94 4.83 21.00
C ARG A 59 2.85 3.48 21.69
N LEU A 60 1.74 2.75 21.56
CA LEU A 60 1.58 1.42 22.14
C LEU A 60 2.61 0.43 21.59
N VAL A 61 2.81 0.39 20.28
CA VAL A 61 3.80 -0.47 19.63
C VAL A 61 5.21 -0.12 20.09
N ASN A 62 5.55 1.17 20.16
CA ASN A 62 6.84 1.62 20.63
C ASN A 62 7.07 1.27 22.11
N ASN A 63 6.08 1.50 22.97
CA ASN A 63 6.16 1.14 24.38
C ASN A 63 6.36 -0.37 24.56
N LEU A 64 5.60 -1.19 23.82
CA LEU A 64 5.77 -2.65 23.85
C LEU A 64 7.17 -3.09 23.42
N ALA A 65 7.72 -2.45 22.38
CA ALA A 65 9.08 -2.70 21.93
C ALA A 65 10.13 -2.27 22.97
N THR A 66 9.91 -1.16 23.67
CA THR A 66 10.76 -0.69 24.77
C THR A 66 10.69 -1.63 25.95
N ASP A 67 9.50 -2.04 26.37
CA ASP A 67 9.28 -2.99 27.48
C ASP A 67 9.90 -4.36 27.19
N ALA A 68 9.87 -4.78 25.93
CA ALA A 68 10.54 -6.01 25.48
C ALA A 68 12.07 -5.85 25.27
N GLY A 69 12.63 -4.64 25.45
CA GLY A 69 14.05 -4.35 25.29
C GLY A 69 14.56 -4.46 23.85
N ILE A 70 13.67 -4.37 22.86
CA ILE A 70 13.99 -4.51 21.43
C ILE A 70 13.84 -3.20 20.64
N ALA A 71 13.40 -2.11 21.27
CA ALA A 71 13.17 -0.82 20.61
C ALA A 71 14.37 -0.37 19.76
N ASP A 72 15.57 -0.31 20.33
CA ASP A 72 16.77 0.13 19.60
C ASP A 72 17.10 -0.78 18.42
N ARG A 73 16.91 -2.10 18.58
CA ARG A 73 17.13 -3.08 17.50
C ARG A 73 16.12 -2.88 16.38
N LEU A 74 14.84 -2.65 16.71
CA LEU A 74 13.81 -2.38 15.73
C LEU A 74 14.07 -1.06 15.00
N THR A 75 14.51 -0.01 15.70
CA THR A 75 14.87 1.28 15.06
C THR A 75 15.98 1.11 14.03
N VAL A 76 16.95 0.24 14.26
CA VAL A 76 18.03 -0.04 13.31
C VAL A 76 17.59 -0.99 12.19
N LEU A 77 16.85 -2.05 12.52
CA LEU A 77 16.55 -3.12 11.58
C LEU A 77 15.35 -2.82 10.66
N LEU A 78 14.31 -2.14 11.16
CA LEU A 78 13.09 -1.91 10.38
C LEU A 78 13.36 -1.13 9.07
N PRO A 79 14.15 -0.03 9.06
CA PRO A 79 14.46 0.66 7.81
C PRO A 79 15.22 -0.23 6.82
N LEU A 80 16.14 -1.07 7.31
CA LEU A 80 16.92 -1.99 6.46
C LEU A 80 16.02 -3.06 5.83
N TYR A 81 15.12 -3.67 6.62
CA TYR A 81 14.15 -4.64 6.11
C TYR A 81 13.17 -3.98 5.14
N GLN A 82 12.71 -2.76 5.43
CA GLN A 82 11.84 -2.02 4.52
C GLN A 82 12.51 -1.75 3.17
N ASP A 83 13.78 -1.34 3.15
CA ASP A 83 14.53 -1.10 1.91
C ASP A 83 14.70 -2.41 1.11
N VAL A 84 15.09 -3.51 1.76
CA VAL A 84 15.20 -4.82 1.11
C VAL A 84 13.86 -5.27 0.53
N LEU A 85 12.76 -5.14 1.28
CA LEU A 85 11.43 -5.55 0.82
C LEU A 85 10.91 -4.64 -0.30
N MET A 86 11.15 -3.33 -0.25
CA MET A 86 10.77 -2.42 -1.34
C MET A 86 11.53 -2.74 -2.62
N ARG A 87 12.85 -3.00 -2.56
CA ARG A 87 13.62 -3.40 -3.75
C ARG A 87 13.14 -4.72 -4.33
N ALA A 88 12.87 -5.71 -3.48
CA ALA A 88 12.30 -6.98 -3.93
C ALA A 88 10.92 -6.80 -4.57
N LEU A 89 10.09 -5.90 -4.02
CA LEU A 89 8.78 -5.56 -4.60
C LEU A 89 8.93 -4.87 -5.96
N GLU A 90 9.86 -3.94 -6.10
CA GLU A 90 10.17 -3.24 -7.36
C GLU A 90 10.65 -4.23 -8.44
N GLU A 91 11.54 -5.15 -8.09
CA GLU A 91 12.01 -6.22 -8.98
C GLU A 91 10.85 -7.12 -9.44
N LEU A 92 10.02 -7.58 -8.50
CA LEU A 92 8.85 -8.41 -8.80
C LEU A 92 7.79 -7.67 -9.66
N GLN A 93 7.61 -6.37 -9.44
CA GLN A 93 6.67 -5.56 -10.24
C GLN A 93 7.22 -5.22 -11.63
N GLY A 94 8.53 -4.98 -11.76
CA GLY A 94 9.21 -4.83 -13.04
C GLY A 94 9.06 -6.09 -13.90
N ASP A 95 9.21 -7.26 -13.29
CA ASP A 95 8.97 -8.54 -13.94
C ASP A 95 7.50 -8.75 -14.31
N ALA A 96 6.56 -8.39 -13.43
CA ALA A 96 5.13 -8.51 -13.71
C ALA A 96 4.66 -7.61 -14.87
N GLN A 97 5.17 -6.38 -14.97
CA GLN A 97 4.90 -5.47 -16.09
C GLN A 97 5.48 -6.00 -17.40
N SER A 98 6.67 -6.63 -17.36
CA SER A 98 7.28 -7.26 -18.54
C SER A 98 6.46 -8.45 -19.05
N VAL A 99 5.89 -9.26 -18.15
CA VAL A 99 5.07 -10.44 -18.48
C VAL A 99 3.71 -10.03 -19.02
N GLN A 100 3.05 -9.02 -18.43
CA GLN A 100 1.77 -8.49 -18.93
C GLN A 100 1.93 -7.84 -20.30
N TYR A 101 3.01 -7.09 -20.54
CA TYR A 101 3.31 -6.50 -21.85
C TYR A 101 3.60 -7.56 -22.92
N GLN A 102 4.32 -8.64 -22.58
CA GLN A 102 4.53 -9.77 -23.48
C GLN A 102 3.26 -10.57 -23.76
N ALA A 103 2.40 -10.76 -22.76
CA ALA A 103 1.10 -11.43 -22.91
C ALA A 103 0.16 -10.61 -23.81
N GLN A 104 0.08 -9.30 -23.63
CA GLN A 104 -0.69 -8.40 -24.50
C GLN A 104 -0.16 -8.39 -25.94
N ARG A 105 1.17 -8.35 -26.14
CA ARG A 105 1.78 -8.47 -27.48
C ARG A 105 1.43 -9.78 -28.18
N ARG A 106 1.43 -10.91 -27.46
CA ARG A 106 1.08 -12.22 -28.04
C ARG A 106 -0.40 -12.32 -28.42
N ILE A 107 -1.30 -11.69 -27.67
CA ILE A 107 -2.72 -11.64 -27.99
C ILE A 107 -2.93 -10.77 -29.23
N LEU A 108 -2.33 -9.58 -29.28
CA LEU A 108 -2.44 -8.67 -30.43
C LEU A 108 -1.83 -9.27 -31.72
N ALA A 109 -0.74 -10.03 -31.61
CA ALA A 109 -0.13 -10.72 -32.75
C ALA A 109 -0.93 -11.93 -33.29
N ARG A 110 -1.95 -12.41 -32.56
CA ARG A 110 -2.82 -13.52 -32.99
C ARG A 110 -4.13 -13.04 -33.64
N VAL A 111 -4.40 -11.74 -33.61
CA VAL A 111 -5.63 -11.11 -34.13
C VAL A 111 -5.36 -10.39 -35.47
N ALA A 112 -4.12 -10.42 -35.97
CA ALA A 112 -3.70 -9.88 -37.27
C ALA A 112 -3.55 -10.99 -38.31
#